data_AF-A0A061SFB0-F1
#
_entry.id   AF-A0A061SFB0-F1
#
_cell.length_a   1.000
_cell.length_b   1.000
_cell.length_c   1.000
_cell.angle_alpha   90.00
_cell.angle_beta   90.00
_cell.angle_gamma   90.00
#
_symmetry.space_group_name_H-M   'P 1'
#
loop_
_entity.id
_entity.type
_entity.pdbx_description
1 polymer ?
#
loop_
_entity_poly.entity_id
_entity_poly.type
_entity_poly.pdbx_seq_one_letter_code
_entity_poly.pdbx_strand_id
1 'polypeptide(L)'
;MMANASGIPNLNSKIVSRQIVDTPKMFQRRCLWSSRKLRFQLQTKEALILQGSCSPKRNPRDRQRISSRTTVAHFSDSERSILQKGLGSARREGLEMSIRKAKDLWSHISKGAVALGLSLALSATSVPVSEAFPIVRFPASDNEEVARVQQTMIEAWSIVGQTFFDPELNGTDWFRELSDGLKTAYVAPSREEAYTAFSTMLSKLGDPYTRFAPASDFANFRLGTEAHVDGVGLLVASSDGKLRVVAPLKGGPAERAGIQPGDELLSVNGKSVAGFNGEQVAQLLRGRPGTSVSIRLHRRTSSVPGVAARPDQLPVVRTQQVRMRREAVELHSVYSELLEDDGQNRFGYISINNFSQNVAQDTAEAIRNLENKGATSYILDLRDNAGGLVDSSIDVARLWLDGPAPIFHVRGRDGGEMQDVALQEGAPVTNRPLVVLVNRNSASASEILTGALHDNGRAKILGDHPTFGKGKIQGIYELSDGSALFVTIAKYTTPNNSEIDRVGISPDLGCGLSPTAGPDSARQGITAILGVDVGDDSCVRSAEKYLQAKDA
;
A
#
# COMPACT_ATOMS: atom_id res chain seq x y z
N MET A 1 -22.74 14.51 -54.82
CA MET A 1 -22.18 13.61 -55.86
C MET A 1 -22.10 12.22 -55.23
N MET A 2 -23.16 11.41 -55.37
CA MET A 2 -23.29 10.24 -56.29
C MET A 2 -22.39 9.05 -55.86
N ALA A 3 -22.94 7.98 -55.27
CA ALA A 3 -23.49 6.73 -55.89
C ALA A 3 -22.36 5.82 -56.43
N ASN A 4 -22.26 4.49 -56.29
CA ASN A 4 -23.15 3.30 -56.24
C ASN A 4 -22.30 2.11 -55.70
N ALA A 5 -22.77 1.15 -54.88
CA ALA A 5 -23.65 -0.01 -55.13
C ALA A 5 -23.01 -1.28 -55.76
N SER A 6 -23.19 -2.40 -55.02
CA SER A 6 -23.44 -3.81 -55.45
C SER A 6 -22.30 -4.77 -55.86
N GLY A 7 -22.35 -5.98 -55.26
CA GLY A 7 -21.68 -7.20 -55.76
C GLY A 7 -21.55 -8.34 -54.74
N ILE A 8 -22.55 -9.23 -54.63
CA ILE A 8 -22.47 -10.59 -54.03
C ILE A 8 -22.58 -11.60 -55.19
N PRO A 9 -21.89 -12.75 -55.18
CA PRO A 9 -22.60 -14.01 -54.96
C PRO A 9 -21.90 -15.04 -54.04
N ASN A 10 -22.75 -15.87 -53.44
CA ASN A 10 -22.49 -17.05 -52.59
C ASN A 10 -21.59 -18.13 -53.19
N LEU A 11 -20.92 -18.91 -52.32
CA LEU A 11 -20.96 -20.38 -52.38
C LEU A 11 -20.64 -21.06 -51.04
N ASN A 12 -21.63 -21.86 -50.63
CA ASN A 12 -21.72 -22.84 -49.54
C ASN A 12 -20.44 -23.53 -49.04
N SER A 13 -20.33 -23.70 -47.71
CA SER A 13 -20.23 -25.04 -47.13
C SER A 13 -20.95 -25.11 -45.77
N LYS A 14 -21.63 -26.24 -45.59
CA LYS A 14 -22.62 -26.54 -44.56
C LYS A 14 -21.96 -27.18 -43.33
N ILE A 15 -22.50 -26.82 -42.16
CA ILE A 15 -22.78 -27.70 -41.00
C ILE A 15 -21.58 -28.25 -40.23
N VAL A 16 -21.32 -27.69 -39.03
CA VAL A 16 -21.47 -28.44 -37.75
C VAL A 16 -22.03 -27.46 -36.71
N SER A 17 -23.30 -27.62 -36.38
CA SER A 17 -23.92 -27.00 -35.20
C SER A 17 -23.66 -27.86 -33.96
N ARG A 18 -23.41 -27.25 -32.80
CA ARG A 18 -24.04 -27.66 -31.53
C ARG A 18 -23.87 -26.62 -30.42
N GLN A 19 -25.01 -26.00 -30.12
CA GLN A 19 -25.47 -25.47 -28.83
C GLN A 19 -24.73 -24.30 -28.18
N ILE A 20 -25.03 -23.12 -28.73
CA ILE A 20 -25.27 -21.90 -27.93
C ILE A 20 -26.59 -22.11 -27.19
N VAL A 21 -26.59 -22.06 -25.86
CA VAL A 21 -27.83 -22.03 -25.08
C VAL A 21 -28.25 -20.57 -24.91
N ASP A 22 -29.41 -20.25 -25.48
CA ASP A 22 -30.15 -19.01 -25.29
C ASP A 22 -30.34 -18.70 -23.80
N THR A 23 -30.00 -17.47 -23.41
CA THR A 23 -30.43 -16.89 -22.13
C THR A 23 -31.86 -16.38 -22.28
N PRO A 24 -32.82 -16.76 -21.43
CA PRO A 24 -34.15 -16.17 -21.48
C PRO A 24 -34.07 -14.71 -21.04
N LYS A 25 -34.52 -13.79 -21.90
CA LYS A 25 -34.82 -12.39 -21.58
C LYS A 25 -35.99 -12.32 -20.58
N MET A 26 -35.74 -12.63 -19.30
CA MET A 26 -36.72 -12.36 -18.25
C MET A 26 -36.15 -12.26 -16.82
N PHE A 27 -34.89 -11.85 -16.60
CA PHE A 27 -34.41 -11.58 -15.23
C PHE A 27 -33.35 -10.46 -15.17
N GLN A 28 -33.74 -9.23 -15.54
CA GLN A 28 -33.03 -8.02 -15.09
C GLN A 28 -33.57 -7.59 -13.72
N ARG A 29 -33.20 -8.30 -12.66
CA ARG A 29 -33.31 -7.79 -11.27
C ARG A 29 -31.90 -7.70 -10.69
N ARG A 30 -31.50 -6.49 -10.27
CA ARG A 30 -30.21 -6.23 -9.60
C ARG A 30 -30.03 -7.18 -8.41
N CYS A 31 -29.08 -8.10 -8.51
CA CYS A 31 -28.64 -8.93 -7.39
C CYS A 31 -27.45 -8.25 -6.71
N LEU A 32 -27.61 -7.83 -5.45
CA LEU A 32 -26.49 -7.49 -4.57
C LEU A 32 -26.03 -8.79 -3.90
N TRP A 33 -24.81 -9.21 -4.16
CA TRP A 33 -24.20 -10.36 -3.49
C TRP A 33 -23.83 -9.96 -2.06
N SER A 34 -24.34 -10.67 -1.05
CA SER A 34 -23.95 -10.47 0.34
C SER A 34 -22.68 -11.28 0.65
N SER A 35 -21.57 -10.59 0.91
CA SER A 35 -20.23 -11.15 1.12
C SER A 35 -20.03 -12.00 2.38
N ARG A 36 -20.97 -11.98 3.35
CA ARG A 36 -20.84 -12.73 4.63
C ARG A 36 -20.89 -14.27 4.49
N LYS A 37 -21.09 -14.84 3.29
CA LYS A 37 -21.28 -16.28 3.07
C LYS A 37 -20.60 -16.82 1.78
N LEU A 38 -19.45 -16.26 1.36
CA LEU A 38 -18.66 -16.90 0.29
C LEU A 38 -17.75 -17.99 0.87
N ARG A 39 -17.73 -19.18 0.23
CA ARG A 39 -16.74 -20.25 0.48
C ARG A 39 -16.00 -20.54 -0.81
N PHE A 40 -14.69 -20.72 -0.71
CA PHE A 40 -13.79 -21.00 -1.85
C PHE A 40 -13.13 -22.37 -1.65
N GLN A 41 -13.15 -23.20 -2.69
CA GLN A 41 -12.39 -24.45 -2.73
C GLN A 41 -11.84 -24.70 -4.15
N LEU A 42 -10.53 -24.90 -4.25
CA LEU A 42 -9.89 -25.61 -5.36
C LEU A 42 -10.14 -27.10 -5.14
N GLN A 43 -11.03 -27.71 -5.90
CA GLN A 43 -11.23 -29.16 -5.85
C GLN A 43 -10.51 -29.91 -6.97
N THR A 44 -10.14 -29.28 -8.09
CA THR A 44 -9.40 -29.91 -9.20
C THR A 44 -8.54 -28.89 -9.96
N LYS A 45 -7.55 -29.35 -10.74
CA LYS A 45 -6.68 -28.53 -11.61
C LYS A 45 -7.42 -27.75 -12.72
N GLU A 46 -8.73 -27.93 -12.88
CA GLU A 46 -9.45 -27.57 -14.12
C GLU A 46 -10.45 -26.41 -13.96
N ALA A 47 -10.83 -26.00 -12.75
CA ALA A 47 -11.86 -24.96 -12.57
C ALA A 47 -11.73 -24.14 -11.29
N LEU A 48 -12.00 -22.83 -11.41
CA LEU A 48 -12.17 -21.89 -10.29
C LEU A 48 -13.66 -21.80 -9.93
N ILE A 49 -14.00 -22.03 -8.66
CA ILE A 49 -15.38 -22.06 -8.17
C ILE A 49 -15.66 -20.84 -7.27
N LEU A 50 -16.65 -20.04 -7.63
CA LEU A 50 -17.25 -19.01 -6.77
C LEU A 50 -18.62 -19.48 -6.26
N GLN A 51 -18.77 -19.59 -4.94
CA GLN A 51 -20.05 -19.85 -4.28
C GLN A 51 -20.46 -18.64 -3.44
N GLY A 52 -21.69 -18.15 -3.59
CA GLY A 52 -22.22 -17.09 -2.73
C GLY A 52 -23.73 -16.92 -2.81
N SER A 53 -24.27 -16.18 -1.85
CA SER A 53 -25.72 -16.01 -1.66
C SER A 53 -26.24 -14.69 -2.23
N CYS A 54 -27.20 -14.76 -3.16
CA CYS A 54 -27.98 -13.62 -3.64
C CYS A 54 -29.22 -13.40 -2.77
N SER A 55 -29.49 -12.17 -2.35
CA SER A 55 -30.81 -11.79 -1.81
C SER A 55 -31.51 -10.85 -2.80
N PRO A 56 -32.70 -11.19 -3.33
CA PRO A 56 -33.46 -10.25 -4.14
C PRO A 56 -33.99 -9.12 -3.26
N LYS A 57 -33.93 -7.86 -3.74
CA LYS A 57 -34.69 -6.75 -3.13
C LYS A 57 -36.18 -7.11 -3.17
N ARG A 58 -36.77 -7.42 -2.01
CA ARG A 58 -38.21 -7.62 -1.87
C ARG A 58 -38.92 -6.28 -1.99
N ASN A 59 -39.88 -6.20 -2.90
CA ASN A 59 -40.85 -5.11 -2.95
C ASN A 59 -41.88 -5.36 -1.82
N PRO A 60 -42.27 -4.37 -0.98
CA PRO A 60 -43.09 -4.62 0.21
C PRO A 60 -44.53 -5.09 -0.01
N ARG A 61 -44.98 -5.37 -1.24
CA ARG A 61 -46.40 -5.58 -1.56
C ARG A 61 -46.84 -7.01 -1.87
N ASP A 62 -45.94 -7.98 -2.01
CA ASP A 62 -46.35 -9.35 -2.38
C ASP A 62 -46.31 -10.31 -1.18
N ARG A 63 -47.39 -10.32 -0.40
CA ARG A 63 -47.81 -11.48 0.42
C ARG A 63 -49.22 -11.85 -0.02
N GLN A 64 -49.39 -12.95 -0.76
CA GLN A 64 -50.46 -13.94 -0.53
C GLN A 64 -50.46 -15.11 -1.53
N ARG A 65 -50.82 -16.28 -0.97
CA ARG A 65 -51.36 -17.52 -1.56
C ARG A 65 -50.40 -18.53 -2.20
N ILE A 66 -50.37 -19.70 -1.57
CA ILE A 66 -50.04 -21.01 -2.14
C ILE A 66 -51.26 -21.93 -1.94
N SER A 67 -51.58 -22.78 -2.92
CA SER A 67 -52.29 -24.06 -2.67
C SER A 67 -51.74 -25.20 -3.54
N SER A 68 -51.13 -26.16 -2.85
CA SER A 68 -51.01 -27.63 -3.04
C SER A 68 -51.32 -28.33 -4.37
N ARG A 69 -50.45 -29.30 -4.74
CA ARG A 69 -50.78 -30.74 -4.90
C ARG A 69 -49.50 -31.62 -4.95
N THR A 70 -49.62 -32.84 -4.42
CA THR A 70 -48.57 -33.78 -3.98
C THR A 70 -48.26 -34.88 -5.01
N THR A 71 -47.04 -35.45 -5.00
CA THR A 71 -46.78 -36.90 -5.21
C THR A 71 -45.42 -37.29 -4.56
N VAL A 72 -45.33 -38.50 -3.99
CA VAL A 72 -44.28 -39.04 -3.09
C VAL A 72 -43.23 -39.87 -3.84
N ALA A 73 -41.97 -39.85 -3.38
CA ALA A 73 -41.04 -41.00 -3.48
C ALA A 73 -39.92 -40.93 -2.40
N HIS A 74 -39.72 -42.06 -1.70
CA HIS A 74 -38.70 -42.34 -0.67
C HIS A 74 -37.30 -42.59 -1.26
N PHE A 75 -36.21 -42.34 -0.50
CA PHE A 75 -34.98 -43.17 -0.47
C PHE A 75 -34.12 -42.94 0.80
N SER A 76 -33.16 -43.84 1.04
CA SER A 76 -32.78 -44.52 2.29
C SER A 76 -31.54 -44.02 3.06
N ASP A 77 -31.46 -44.47 4.31
CA ASP A 77 -30.38 -44.31 5.30
C ASP A 77 -29.02 -44.89 4.86
N SER A 78 -28.11 -44.04 4.38
CA SER A 78 -26.68 -44.37 4.36
C SER A 78 -25.80 -43.12 4.26
N GLU A 79 -25.76 -42.26 5.29
CA GLU A 79 -24.75 -41.18 5.39
C GLU A 79 -24.70 -40.51 6.78
N ARG A 80 -24.73 -41.31 7.86
CA ARG A 80 -24.42 -40.85 9.22
C ARG A 80 -23.23 -41.62 9.79
N SER A 81 -22.01 -41.19 9.48
CA SER A 81 -20.86 -41.34 10.37
C SER A 81 -19.63 -40.68 9.74
N ILE A 82 -19.03 -39.73 10.47
CA ILE A 82 -17.60 -39.30 10.51
C ILE A 82 -17.59 -37.78 10.84
N LEU A 83 -17.87 -37.45 12.09
CA LEU A 83 -17.51 -36.18 12.74
C LEU A 83 -17.31 -36.44 14.23
N GLN A 84 -16.35 -37.32 14.55
CA GLN A 84 -15.81 -37.49 15.90
C GLN A 84 -14.49 -38.26 15.79
N LYS A 85 -13.37 -37.51 15.66
CA LYS A 85 -12.00 -37.87 16.07
C LYS A 85 -11.04 -36.83 15.48
N GLY A 86 -10.31 -36.12 16.34
CA GLY A 86 -9.20 -35.27 15.89
C GLY A 86 -8.90 -34.01 16.72
N LEU A 87 -9.09 -34.03 18.04
CA LEU A 87 -8.49 -33.06 18.96
C LEU A 87 -7.41 -33.79 19.76
N GLY A 88 -6.16 -33.37 19.63
CA GLY A 88 -5.05 -33.87 20.44
C GLY A 88 -3.67 -33.28 20.11
N SER A 89 -3.22 -32.34 20.97
CA SER A 89 -1.82 -31.90 21.23
C SER A 89 -1.08 -31.16 20.09
N ALA A 90 -0.23 -30.15 20.26
CA ALA A 90 0.27 -29.25 21.32
C ALA A 90 0.91 -28.07 20.55
N ARG A 91 0.90 -26.79 20.95
CA ARG A 91 1.72 -26.19 22.02
C ARG A 91 1.26 -24.73 22.19
N ARG A 92 0.88 -24.35 23.40
CA ARG A 92 0.74 -22.96 23.87
C ARG A 92 2.08 -22.52 24.44
N GLU A 93 2.55 -21.34 24.07
CA GLU A 93 3.32 -20.43 24.92
C GLU A 93 3.41 -19.08 24.19
N GLY A 94 2.89 -18.00 24.81
CA GLY A 94 3.07 -16.63 24.34
C GLY A 94 1.82 -15.87 23.86
N LEU A 95 0.73 -15.82 24.64
CA LEU A 95 -0.27 -14.75 24.51
C LEU A 95 -1.13 -14.61 25.79
N GLU A 96 -0.53 -14.12 26.87
CA GLU A 96 -1.21 -13.79 28.14
C GLU A 96 -0.82 -12.37 28.62
N MET A 97 -0.85 -11.41 27.69
CA MET A 97 -0.90 -9.98 28.04
C MET A 97 -1.72 -9.28 26.95
N SER A 98 -3.02 -9.07 27.22
CA SER A 98 -3.88 -7.99 26.68
C SER A 98 -5.39 -8.24 26.85
N ILE A 99 -5.83 -9.15 27.72
CA ILE A 99 -7.25 -9.23 28.14
C ILE A 99 -7.43 -8.59 29.51
N ARG A 100 -7.16 -7.28 29.59
CA ARG A 100 -7.63 -6.38 30.66
C ARG A 100 -7.82 -4.98 30.07
N LYS A 101 -8.88 -4.79 29.27
CA LYS A 101 -9.51 -3.47 28.98
C LYS A 101 -10.77 -3.55 28.08
N ALA A 102 -11.47 -4.67 28.06
CA ALA A 102 -12.74 -4.83 27.31
C ALA A 102 -13.83 -5.45 28.19
N LYS A 103 -14.03 -4.90 29.39
CA LYS A 103 -15.01 -5.43 30.35
C LYS A 103 -15.85 -4.37 31.08
N ASP A 104 -16.06 -3.22 30.44
CA ASP A 104 -16.91 -2.15 30.99
C ASP A 104 -17.81 -1.49 29.94
N LEU A 105 -18.55 -2.29 29.16
CA LEU A 105 -19.61 -1.71 28.33
C LEU A 105 -20.75 -2.69 28.00
N TRP A 106 -21.24 -3.45 28.98
CA TRP A 106 -22.53 -4.16 28.86
C TRP A 106 -23.19 -4.31 30.25
N SER A 107 -23.80 -3.23 30.73
CA SER A 107 -24.83 -3.31 31.76
C SER A 107 -25.88 -2.24 31.46
N HIS A 108 -27.04 -2.67 30.96
CA HIS A 108 -28.38 -2.10 31.18
C HIS A 108 -29.34 -2.62 30.09
N ILE A 109 -29.89 -3.83 30.25
CA ILE A 109 -31.35 -4.06 30.19
C ILE A 109 -31.62 -5.26 31.11
N SER A 110 -32.30 -5.00 32.21
CA SER A 110 -32.81 -6.04 33.09
C SER A 110 -34.32 -5.89 33.20
N LYS A 111 -34.99 -7.05 33.24
CA LYS A 111 -36.29 -7.37 33.86
C LYS A 111 -37.53 -7.35 32.96
N GLY A 112 -38.08 -8.55 32.83
CA GLY A 112 -39.44 -8.87 32.44
C GLY A 112 -39.65 -10.38 32.51
N ALA A 113 -39.95 -10.89 33.71
CA ALA A 113 -40.26 -12.30 33.96
C ALA A 113 -41.71 -12.62 33.58
N VAL A 114 -41.99 -13.88 33.20
CA VAL A 114 -43.03 -14.77 33.77
C VAL A 114 -43.05 -16.07 32.96
N ALA A 115 -42.93 -17.19 33.68
CA ALA A 115 -43.14 -18.53 33.17
C ALA A 115 -44.63 -18.84 33.08
N LEU A 116 -45.06 -19.47 31.98
CA LEU A 116 -46.26 -20.30 31.93
C LEU A 116 -46.10 -21.30 30.78
N GLY A 117 -46.03 -22.58 31.15
CA GLY A 117 -46.01 -23.69 30.21
C GLY A 117 -47.37 -23.85 29.55
N LEU A 118 -47.35 -24.08 28.24
CA LEU A 118 -48.42 -24.73 27.51
C LEU A 118 -47.82 -25.43 26.30
N SER A 119 -47.78 -26.75 26.40
CA SER A 119 -47.44 -27.68 25.33
C SER A 119 -48.46 -27.58 24.20
N LEU A 120 -48.05 -27.10 23.03
CA LEU A 120 -48.72 -27.35 21.77
C LEU A 120 -47.66 -27.79 20.76
N ALA A 121 -47.73 -29.07 20.39
CA ALA A 121 -46.90 -29.68 19.37
C ALA A 121 -47.22 -29.05 18.00
N LEU A 122 -46.43 -28.04 17.62
CA LEU A 122 -46.32 -27.58 16.24
C LEU A 122 -45.19 -28.38 15.59
N SER A 123 -45.57 -29.40 14.82
CA SER A 123 -44.66 -30.08 13.90
C SER A 123 -44.18 -29.06 12.87
N ALA A 124 -43.02 -28.45 13.12
CA ALA A 124 -42.31 -27.67 12.13
C ALA A 124 -41.84 -28.65 11.04
N THR A 125 -42.59 -28.74 9.96
CA THR A 125 -42.07 -29.32 8.72
C THR A 125 -40.97 -28.38 8.24
N SER A 126 -39.72 -28.71 8.56
CA SER A 126 -38.56 -28.08 7.94
C SER A 126 -38.64 -28.37 6.44
N VAL A 127 -39.00 -27.38 5.63
CA VAL A 127 -38.71 -27.41 4.21
C VAL A 127 -37.19 -27.31 4.10
N PRO A 128 -36.46 -28.31 3.56
CA PRO A 128 -35.11 -28.04 3.12
C PRO A 128 -35.24 -27.17 1.86
N VAL A 129 -35.29 -25.86 2.03
CA VAL A 129 -34.89 -24.97 0.93
C VAL A 129 -33.38 -25.13 0.85
N SER A 130 -32.93 -26.17 0.15
CA SER A 130 -31.61 -26.13 -0.44
C SER A 130 -31.70 -25.05 -1.51
N GLU A 131 -31.43 -23.79 -1.13
CA GLU A 131 -31.02 -22.80 -2.11
C GLU A 131 -29.70 -23.31 -2.68
N ALA A 132 -29.78 -24.13 -3.73
CA ALA A 132 -28.64 -24.45 -4.55
C ALA A 132 -28.19 -23.14 -5.19
N PHE A 133 -27.29 -22.45 -4.51
CA PHE A 133 -26.70 -21.22 -5.03
C PHE A 133 -26.04 -21.55 -6.37
N PRO A 134 -26.22 -20.71 -7.40
CA PRO A 134 -25.59 -20.94 -8.69
C PRO A 134 -24.07 -20.93 -8.48
N ILE A 135 -23.46 -22.08 -8.70
CA ILE A 135 -22.00 -22.22 -8.69
C ILE A 135 -21.53 -21.68 -10.04
N VAL A 136 -20.91 -20.50 -10.04
CA VAL A 136 -20.27 -19.99 -11.25
C VAL A 136 -18.88 -20.58 -11.31
N ARG A 137 -18.60 -21.31 -12.40
CA ARG A 137 -17.28 -21.89 -12.69
C ARG A 137 -16.61 -21.09 -13.77
N PHE A 138 -15.37 -20.69 -13.53
CA PHE A 138 -14.50 -20.12 -14.54
C PHE A 138 -13.42 -21.15 -14.91
N PRO A 139 -13.10 -21.31 -16.21
CA PRO A 139 -11.99 -22.18 -16.61
C PRO A 139 -10.69 -21.60 -16.07
N ALA A 140 -9.87 -22.47 -15.47
CA ALA A 140 -8.50 -22.12 -15.11
C ALA A 140 -7.60 -22.23 -16.34
N SER A 141 -6.68 -21.29 -16.50
CA SER A 141 -5.65 -21.35 -17.56
C SER A 141 -4.78 -22.59 -17.43
N ASP A 142 -4.38 -23.19 -18.55
CA ASP A 142 -3.42 -24.29 -18.59
C ASP A 142 -1.99 -23.83 -18.22
N ASN A 143 -1.69 -22.52 -18.38
CA ASN A 143 -0.49 -21.91 -17.83
C ASN A 143 -0.65 -21.70 -16.32
N GLU A 144 0.18 -22.39 -15.54
CA GLU A 144 0.13 -22.40 -14.07
C GLU A 144 0.37 -21.01 -13.45
N GLU A 145 1.23 -20.17 -14.03
CA GLU A 145 1.46 -18.81 -13.53
C GLU A 145 0.23 -17.93 -13.74
N VAL A 146 -0.41 -18.05 -14.90
CA VAL A 146 -1.65 -17.32 -15.22
C VAL A 146 -2.80 -17.82 -14.34
N ALA A 147 -2.90 -19.13 -14.09
CA ALA A 147 -3.90 -19.70 -13.20
C ALA A 147 -3.76 -19.18 -11.75
N ARG A 148 -2.53 -18.94 -11.28
CA ARG A 148 -2.29 -18.26 -9.99
C ARG A 148 -2.81 -16.83 -10.01
N VAL A 149 -2.54 -16.05 -11.06
CA VAL A 149 -3.09 -14.69 -11.18
C VAL A 149 -4.62 -14.70 -11.13
N GLN A 150 -5.29 -15.63 -11.82
CA GLN A 150 -6.75 -15.76 -11.76
C GLN A 150 -7.26 -16.02 -10.32
N GLN A 151 -6.53 -16.76 -9.49
CA GLN A 151 -6.86 -16.96 -8.07
C GLN A 151 -6.69 -15.66 -7.27
N THR A 152 -5.56 -14.98 -7.47
CA THR A 152 -5.27 -13.68 -6.86
C THR A 152 -6.33 -12.63 -7.20
N MET A 153 -6.84 -12.63 -8.44
CA MET A 153 -7.94 -11.75 -8.86
C MET A 153 -9.23 -11.98 -8.07
N ILE A 154 -9.56 -13.24 -7.76
CA ILE A 154 -10.75 -13.60 -6.98
C ILE A 154 -10.59 -13.16 -5.52
N GLU A 155 -9.41 -13.37 -4.94
CA GLU A 155 -9.06 -12.91 -3.60
C GLU A 155 -9.21 -11.38 -3.50
N ALA A 156 -8.58 -10.64 -4.41
CA ALA A 156 -8.65 -9.19 -4.44
C ALA A 156 -10.05 -8.65 -4.71
N TRP A 157 -10.80 -9.26 -5.63
CA TRP A 157 -12.20 -8.92 -5.87
C TRP A 157 -13.04 -9.00 -4.59
N SER A 158 -12.83 -10.05 -3.79
CA SER A 158 -13.52 -10.26 -2.52
C SER A 158 -13.15 -9.18 -1.49
N ILE A 159 -11.86 -8.82 -1.41
CA ILE A 159 -11.36 -7.77 -0.52
C ILE A 159 -11.97 -6.42 -0.92
N VAL A 160 -11.82 -5.98 -2.17
CA VAL A 160 -12.40 -4.71 -2.67
C VAL A 160 -13.89 -4.65 -2.38
N GLY A 161 -14.64 -5.71 -2.68
CA GLY A 161 -16.09 -5.75 -2.48
C GLY A 161 -16.50 -5.54 -1.01
N GLN A 162 -15.60 -5.85 -0.07
CA GLN A 162 -15.85 -5.71 1.37
C GLN A 162 -15.30 -4.42 1.96
N THR A 163 -14.20 -3.89 1.42
CA THR A 163 -13.41 -2.84 2.10
C THR A 163 -13.34 -1.52 1.36
N PHE A 164 -13.62 -1.48 0.05
CA PHE A 164 -13.55 -0.23 -0.72
C PHE A 164 -14.41 0.88 -0.10
N PHE A 165 -13.98 2.13 -0.12
CA PHE A 165 -14.65 3.17 0.65
C PHE A 165 -16.09 3.41 0.17
N ASP A 166 -16.39 3.26 -1.11
CA ASP A 166 -17.76 3.36 -1.62
C ASP A 166 -18.46 1.99 -1.54
N PRO A 167 -19.52 1.85 -0.73
CA PRO A 167 -20.30 0.61 -0.69
C PRO A 167 -20.95 0.23 -2.02
N GLU A 168 -21.20 1.20 -2.91
CA GLU A 168 -21.74 0.97 -4.25
C GLU A 168 -20.64 0.72 -5.30
N LEU A 169 -19.37 0.69 -4.89
CA LEU A 169 -18.20 0.43 -5.76
C LEU A 169 -18.15 1.40 -6.96
N ASN A 170 -18.50 2.67 -6.74
CA ASN A 170 -18.66 3.71 -7.74
C ASN A 170 -19.65 3.34 -8.87
N GLY A 171 -20.67 2.54 -8.53
CA GLY A 171 -21.70 2.07 -9.46
C GLY A 171 -21.26 0.92 -10.37
N THR A 172 -20.07 0.35 -10.13
CA THR A 172 -19.50 -0.71 -10.96
C THR A 172 -20.16 -2.06 -10.70
N ASP A 173 -20.51 -2.78 -11.77
CA ASP A 173 -20.96 -4.18 -11.68
C ASP A 173 -19.77 -5.09 -11.38
N TRP A 174 -19.41 -5.17 -10.10
CA TRP A 174 -18.16 -5.76 -9.68
C TRP A 174 -18.04 -7.24 -10.03
N PHE A 175 -19.15 -7.99 -10.05
CA PHE A 175 -19.12 -9.38 -10.48
C PHE A 175 -18.85 -9.51 -11.98
N ARG A 176 -19.42 -8.62 -12.79
CA ARG A 176 -19.12 -8.57 -14.22
C ARG A 176 -17.65 -8.25 -14.47
N GLU A 177 -17.08 -7.28 -13.75
CA GLU A 177 -15.67 -6.93 -13.90
C GLU A 177 -14.75 -8.12 -13.56
N LEU A 178 -15.07 -8.89 -12.52
CA LEU A 178 -14.35 -10.14 -12.24
C LEU A 178 -14.48 -11.14 -13.39
N SER A 179 -15.70 -11.38 -13.88
CA SER A 179 -15.92 -12.31 -15.00
C SER A 179 -15.10 -11.93 -16.23
N ASP A 180 -15.11 -10.65 -16.61
CA ASP A 180 -14.43 -10.17 -17.81
C ASP A 180 -12.91 -10.13 -17.61
N GLY A 181 -12.46 -9.77 -16.41
CA GLY A 181 -11.05 -9.88 -15.99
C GLY A 181 -10.53 -11.32 -16.07
N LEU A 182 -11.26 -12.29 -15.50
CA LEU A 182 -10.86 -13.70 -15.51
C LEU A 182 -10.79 -14.30 -16.92
N LYS A 183 -11.72 -13.91 -17.82
CA LYS A 183 -11.69 -14.31 -19.24
C LYS A 183 -10.49 -13.72 -19.97
N THR A 184 -10.18 -12.45 -19.69
CA THR A 184 -9.03 -11.76 -20.30
C THR A 184 -7.72 -12.39 -19.81
N ALA A 185 -7.61 -12.65 -18.51
CA ALA A 185 -6.46 -13.34 -17.94
C ALA A 185 -6.32 -14.79 -18.47
N TYR A 186 -7.42 -15.51 -18.68
CA TYR A 186 -7.40 -16.91 -19.17
C TYR A 186 -6.62 -17.09 -20.48
N VAL A 187 -6.71 -16.12 -21.40
CA VAL A 187 -6.01 -16.17 -22.71
C VAL A 187 -4.67 -15.42 -22.70
N ALA A 188 -4.22 -14.92 -21.55
CA ALA A 188 -2.98 -14.17 -21.45
C ALA A 188 -1.76 -15.08 -21.72
N PRO A 189 -0.79 -14.63 -22.55
CA PRO A 189 0.36 -15.45 -22.91
C PRO A 189 1.36 -15.63 -21.76
N SER A 190 1.42 -14.68 -20.81
CA SER A 190 2.26 -14.78 -19.62
C SER A 190 1.59 -14.16 -18.39
N ARG A 191 2.26 -14.32 -17.24
CA ARG A 191 1.87 -13.73 -15.96
C ARG A 191 1.75 -12.20 -16.03
N GLU A 192 2.63 -11.52 -16.76
CA GLU A 192 2.64 -10.05 -16.82
C GLU A 192 1.44 -9.50 -17.60
N GLU A 193 1.04 -10.16 -18.70
CA GLU A 193 -0.22 -9.80 -19.39
C GLU A 193 -1.45 -10.14 -18.54
N ALA A 194 -1.40 -11.22 -17.74
CA ALA A 194 -2.47 -11.51 -16.77
C ALA A 194 -2.58 -10.45 -15.67
N TYR A 195 -1.45 -9.92 -15.15
CA TYR A 195 -1.44 -8.78 -14.23
C TYR A 195 -1.97 -7.50 -14.86
N THR A 196 -1.78 -7.32 -16.17
CA THR A 196 -2.38 -6.18 -16.90
C THR A 196 -3.91 -6.30 -16.93
N ALA A 197 -4.45 -7.50 -17.15
CA ALA A 197 -5.89 -7.76 -17.07
C ALA A 197 -6.44 -7.49 -15.65
N PHE A 198 -5.70 -7.92 -14.62
CA PHE A 198 -6.06 -7.66 -13.23
C PHE A 198 -6.05 -6.15 -12.91
N SER A 199 -5.01 -5.43 -13.31
CA SER A 199 -4.91 -3.98 -13.11
C SER A 199 -6.03 -3.24 -13.86
N THR A 200 -6.39 -3.72 -15.05
CA THR A 200 -7.52 -3.20 -15.83
C THR A 200 -8.84 -3.40 -15.11
N MET A 201 -9.07 -4.56 -14.49
CA MET A 201 -10.27 -4.83 -13.68
C MET A 201 -10.40 -3.82 -12.53
N LEU A 202 -9.33 -3.60 -11.76
CA LEU A 202 -9.34 -2.64 -10.64
C LEU A 202 -9.58 -1.20 -11.10
N SER A 203 -9.05 -0.81 -12.27
CA SER A 203 -9.22 0.54 -12.81
C SER A 203 -10.69 0.93 -13.07
N LYS A 204 -11.57 -0.06 -13.23
CA LYS A 204 -13.02 0.12 -13.41
C LYS A 204 -13.73 0.68 -12.20
N LEU A 205 -13.08 0.68 -11.03
CA LEU A 205 -13.57 1.39 -9.86
C LEU A 205 -13.47 2.91 -10.03
N GLY A 206 -12.71 3.43 -11.00
CA GLY A 206 -12.53 4.87 -11.18
C GLY A 206 -11.76 5.53 -10.02
N ASP A 207 -11.07 4.74 -9.20
CA ASP A 207 -10.23 5.21 -8.11
C ASP A 207 -8.76 4.87 -8.41
N PRO A 208 -7.90 5.87 -8.73
CA PRO A 208 -6.52 5.61 -9.14
C PRO A 208 -5.64 5.06 -8.01
N TYR A 209 -6.10 5.12 -6.76
CA TYR A 209 -5.38 4.64 -5.58
C TYR A 209 -5.72 3.20 -5.21
N THR A 210 -6.82 2.64 -5.73
CA THR A 210 -7.14 1.22 -5.58
C THR A 210 -6.46 0.44 -6.69
N ARG A 211 -5.38 -0.25 -6.35
CA ARG A 211 -4.47 -0.85 -7.32
C ARG A 211 -3.85 -2.15 -6.83
N PHE A 212 -3.47 -2.96 -7.79
CA PHE A 212 -2.63 -4.12 -7.59
C PHE A 212 -1.16 -3.69 -7.55
N ALA A 213 -0.38 -4.33 -6.69
CA ALA A 213 1.06 -4.19 -6.62
C ALA A 213 1.68 -5.59 -6.69
N PRO A 214 2.38 -5.94 -7.79
CA PRO A 214 3.15 -7.18 -7.86
C PRO A 214 4.09 -7.33 -6.66
N ALA A 215 4.51 -8.56 -6.36
CA ALA A 215 5.38 -8.86 -5.20
C ALA A 215 6.65 -7.99 -5.14
N SER A 216 7.26 -7.67 -6.30
CA SER A 216 8.40 -6.75 -6.38
C SER A 216 8.08 -5.34 -5.91
N ASP A 217 6.92 -4.82 -6.32
CA ASP A 217 6.50 -3.45 -6.01
C ASP A 217 6.07 -3.34 -4.56
N PHE A 218 5.40 -4.38 -4.05
CA PHE A 218 5.06 -4.46 -2.63
C PHE A 218 6.31 -4.56 -1.74
N ALA A 219 7.32 -5.33 -2.16
CA ALA A 219 8.60 -5.39 -1.46
C ALA A 219 9.30 -4.01 -1.42
N ASN A 220 9.27 -3.24 -2.50
CA ASN A 220 9.81 -1.88 -2.52
C ASN A 220 9.04 -0.94 -1.58
N PHE A 221 7.71 -1.03 -1.57
CA PHE A 221 6.89 -0.26 -0.64
C PHE A 221 7.24 -0.59 0.82
N ARG A 222 7.35 -1.89 1.16
CA ARG A 222 7.74 -2.34 2.49
C ARG A 222 9.11 -1.78 2.91
N LEU A 223 10.09 -1.89 2.03
CA LEU A 223 11.43 -1.32 2.25
C LEU A 223 11.36 0.18 2.53
N GLY A 224 10.48 0.95 1.88
CA GLY A 224 10.33 2.38 2.20
C GLY A 224 9.79 2.63 3.61
N THR A 225 8.89 1.77 4.10
CA THR A 225 8.19 1.95 5.40
C THR A 225 8.87 1.28 6.59
N GLU A 226 9.74 0.29 6.35
CA GLU A 226 10.50 -0.40 7.39
C GLU A 226 11.59 0.51 7.97
N ALA A 227 11.82 0.43 9.28
CA ALA A 227 12.87 1.20 9.95
C ALA A 227 14.28 0.62 9.72
N HIS A 228 14.36 -0.70 9.54
CA HIS A 228 15.61 -1.40 9.32
C HIS A 228 15.38 -2.65 8.49
N VAL A 229 16.46 -3.14 7.87
CA VAL A 229 16.47 -4.44 7.19
C VAL A 229 17.56 -5.34 7.75
N ASP A 230 17.18 -6.57 8.07
CA ASP A 230 18.14 -7.59 8.52
C ASP A 230 18.91 -8.16 7.33
N GLY A 231 20.21 -7.93 7.27
CA GLY A 231 21.05 -8.48 6.21
C GLY A 231 22.36 -7.72 6.06
N VAL A 232 22.76 -7.53 4.81
CA VAL A 232 24.01 -6.82 4.48
C VAL A 232 23.79 -5.42 3.91
N GLY A 233 22.54 -4.95 3.88
CA GLY A 233 22.19 -3.64 3.34
C GLY A 233 22.57 -3.47 1.87
N LEU A 234 22.13 -4.39 1.01
CA LEU A 234 22.42 -4.36 -0.41
C LEU A 234 21.12 -4.41 -1.21
N LEU A 235 20.87 -3.38 -2.02
CA LEU A 235 19.76 -3.36 -2.98
C LEU A 235 20.23 -3.95 -4.30
N VAL A 236 19.52 -4.97 -4.78
CA VAL A 236 19.84 -5.70 -6.01
C VAL A 236 18.65 -5.72 -6.94
N ALA A 237 18.90 -5.54 -8.24
CA ALA A 237 17.89 -5.66 -9.28
C ALA A 237 18.38 -6.62 -10.36
N SER A 238 17.44 -7.28 -11.03
CA SER A 238 17.74 -8.05 -12.24
C SER A 238 17.64 -7.12 -13.45
N SER A 239 18.71 -7.05 -14.24
CA SER A 239 18.79 -6.33 -15.52
C SER A 239 19.45 -7.25 -16.54
N ASP A 240 18.79 -7.47 -17.69
CA ASP A 240 19.28 -8.33 -18.78
C ASP A 240 19.65 -9.76 -18.32
N GLY A 241 18.86 -10.32 -17.40
CA GLY A 241 19.10 -11.65 -16.82
C GLY A 241 20.28 -11.70 -15.83
N LYS A 242 20.83 -10.55 -15.44
CA LYS A 242 21.96 -10.43 -14.51
C LYS A 242 21.56 -9.63 -13.28
N LEU A 243 22.01 -10.09 -12.12
CA LEU A 243 21.78 -9.41 -10.86
C LEU A 243 22.84 -8.34 -10.65
N ARG A 244 22.40 -7.09 -10.60
CA ARG A 244 23.26 -5.93 -10.38
C ARG A 244 22.92 -5.25 -9.07
N VAL A 245 23.95 -4.75 -8.41
CA VAL A 245 23.82 -3.86 -7.27
C VAL A 245 23.25 -2.54 -7.77
N VAL A 246 22.09 -2.17 -7.24
CA VAL A 246 21.51 -0.84 -7.44
C VAL A 246 22.26 0.14 -6.53
N ALA A 247 22.26 -0.13 -5.23
CA ALA A 247 23.01 0.63 -4.25
C ALA A 247 23.25 -0.20 -2.96
N PRO A 248 24.39 -0.03 -2.29
CA PRO A 248 24.50 -0.38 -0.88
C PRO A 248 23.73 0.64 -0.01
N LEU A 249 23.18 0.19 1.12
CA LEU A 249 22.60 1.06 2.11
C LEU A 249 23.70 1.75 2.92
N LYS A 250 23.56 3.07 3.11
CA LYS A 250 24.52 3.90 3.84
C LYS A 250 24.75 3.37 5.25
N GLY A 251 26.01 3.35 5.66
CA GLY A 251 26.44 2.83 6.95
C GLY A 251 26.40 1.31 7.08
N GLY A 252 25.80 0.56 6.13
CA GLY A 252 25.59 -0.89 6.24
C GLY A 252 26.81 -1.76 5.85
N PRO A 253 26.75 -3.09 6.06
CA PRO A 253 27.87 -4.00 5.83
C PRO A 253 28.38 -3.99 4.39
N ALA A 254 27.48 -3.86 3.41
CA ALA A 254 27.84 -3.81 1.99
C ALA A 254 28.63 -2.55 1.62
N GLU A 255 28.22 -1.40 2.12
CA GLU A 255 28.94 -0.14 1.90
C GLU A 255 30.33 -0.20 2.55
N ARG A 256 30.41 -0.63 3.82
CA ARG A 256 31.69 -0.79 4.55
C ARG A 256 32.62 -1.80 3.88
N ALA A 257 32.07 -2.78 3.19
CA ALA A 257 32.83 -3.76 2.42
C ALA A 257 33.22 -3.27 1.01
N GLY A 258 32.91 -2.02 0.66
CA GLY A 258 33.32 -1.36 -0.57
C GLY A 258 32.56 -1.82 -1.81
N ILE A 259 31.37 -2.40 -1.65
CA ILE A 259 30.49 -2.76 -2.77
C ILE A 259 29.93 -1.48 -3.40
N GLN A 260 29.84 -1.43 -4.73
CA GLN A 260 29.47 -0.23 -5.47
C GLN A 260 28.24 -0.48 -6.36
N PRO A 261 27.45 0.56 -6.65
CA PRO A 261 26.45 0.52 -7.71
C PRO A 261 27.03 -0.04 -9.02
N GLY A 262 26.28 -0.91 -9.68
CA GLY A 262 26.67 -1.55 -10.94
C GLY A 262 27.46 -2.87 -10.80
N ASP A 263 27.95 -3.20 -9.60
CA ASP A 263 28.58 -4.51 -9.33
C ASP A 263 27.62 -5.65 -9.70
N GLU A 264 28.10 -6.66 -10.43
CA GLU A 264 27.31 -7.81 -10.87
C GLU A 264 27.49 -8.96 -9.87
N LEU A 265 26.41 -9.39 -9.23
CA LEU A 265 26.42 -10.47 -8.23
C LEU A 265 26.41 -11.84 -8.92
N LEU A 266 27.35 -12.71 -8.55
CA LEU A 266 27.58 -14.00 -9.22
C LEU A 266 27.21 -15.19 -8.36
N SER A 267 27.47 -15.09 -7.05
CA SER A 267 27.12 -16.15 -6.10
C SER A 267 26.99 -15.61 -4.68
N VAL A 268 26.13 -16.26 -3.89
CA VAL A 268 25.96 -16.02 -2.45
C VAL A 268 26.20 -17.33 -1.71
N ASN A 269 27.12 -17.34 -0.75
CA ASN A 269 27.61 -18.51 -0.02
C ASN A 269 28.02 -19.67 -0.94
N GLY A 270 28.69 -19.35 -2.05
CA GLY A 270 29.13 -20.33 -3.05
C GLY A 270 28.02 -20.81 -4.00
N LYS A 271 26.74 -20.51 -3.72
CA LYS A 271 25.62 -20.82 -4.61
C LYS A 271 25.55 -19.79 -5.73
N SER A 272 25.64 -20.25 -6.98
CA SER A 272 25.41 -19.39 -8.15
C SER A 272 24.02 -18.74 -8.08
N VAL A 273 23.95 -17.46 -8.40
CA VAL A 273 22.68 -16.72 -8.50
C VAL A 273 22.25 -16.46 -9.95
N ALA A 274 22.88 -17.14 -10.91
CA ALA A 274 22.44 -17.06 -12.31
C ALA A 274 20.97 -17.51 -12.45
N GLY A 275 20.16 -16.68 -13.11
CA GLY A 275 18.72 -16.93 -13.30
C GLY A 275 17.86 -16.61 -12.07
N PHE A 276 18.45 -16.18 -10.95
CA PHE A 276 17.67 -15.75 -9.80
C PHE A 276 17.09 -14.36 -10.04
N ASN A 277 15.89 -14.10 -9.52
CA ASN A 277 15.34 -12.76 -9.44
C ASN A 277 15.84 -12.04 -8.17
N GLY A 278 15.57 -10.72 -8.08
CA GLY A 278 16.05 -9.90 -6.96
C GLY A 278 15.57 -10.39 -5.59
N GLU A 279 14.34 -10.91 -5.50
CA GLU A 279 13.76 -11.40 -4.26
C GLU A 279 14.45 -12.69 -3.77
N GLN A 280 14.66 -13.65 -4.67
CA GLN A 280 15.35 -14.91 -4.36
C GLN A 280 16.77 -14.65 -3.85
N VAL A 281 17.45 -13.65 -4.41
CA VAL A 281 18.78 -13.23 -3.93
C VAL A 281 18.68 -12.50 -2.60
N ALA A 282 17.71 -11.61 -2.43
CA ALA A 282 17.49 -10.91 -1.18
C ALA A 282 17.30 -11.91 -0.03
N GLN A 283 16.56 -13.00 -0.24
CA GLN A 283 16.41 -14.08 0.75
C GLN A 283 17.76 -14.73 1.14
N LEU A 284 18.71 -14.86 0.21
CA LEU A 284 20.05 -15.39 0.50
C LEU A 284 20.94 -14.38 1.23
N LEU A 285 20.81 -13.09 0.91
CA LEU A 285 21.57 -12.00 1.51
C LEU A 285 21.07 -11.66 2.92
N ARG A 286 19.76 -11.75 3.14
CA ARG A 286 19.12 -11.65 4.46
C ARG A 286 19.44 -12.85 5.34
N GLY A 287 19.16 -12.71 6.62
CA GLY A 287 19.36 -13.75 7.62
C GLY A 287 19.61 -13.13 8.99
N ARG A 288 19.62 -13.98 10.02
CA ARG A 288 19.72 -13.55 11.41
C ARG A 288 20.94 -12.64 11.64
N PRO A 289 20.79 -11.46 12.28
CA PRO A 289 21.91 -10.61 12.65
C PRO A 289 23.02 -11.38 13.39
N GLY A 290 24.27 -10.99 13.15
CA GLY A 290 25.47 -11.65 13.66
C GLY A 290 25.99 -12.83 12.82
N THR A 291 25.16 -13.42 11.95
CA THR A 291 25.62 -14.44 10.99
C THR A 291 26.46 -13.82 9.87
N SER A 292 27.21 -14.63 9.12
CA SER A 292 27.98 -14.13 7.96
C SER A 292 27.41 -14.62 6.64
N VAL A 293 27.62 -13.81 5.60
CA VAL A 293 27.39 -14.17 4.21
C VAL A 293 28.63 -13.85 3.39
N SER A 294 28.98 -14.73 2.45
CA SER A 294 30.02 -14.47 1.48
C SER A 294 29.40 -14.28 0.11
N ILE A 295 29.73 -13.20 -0.58
CA ILE A 295 29.31 -12.95 -1.94
C ILE A 295 30.50 -12.95 -2.87
N ARG A 296 30.27 -13.31 -4.14
CA ARG A 296 31.23 -13.11 -5.22
C ARG A 296 30.61 -12.20 -6.25
N LEU A 297 31.34 -11.19 -6.68
CA LEU A 297 30.82 -10.17 -7.59
C LEU A 297 31.86 -9.78 -8.65
N HIS A 298 31.38 -9.36 -9.81
CA HIS A 298 32.16 -8.76 -10.88
C HIS A 298 32.00 -7.24 -10.85
N ARG A 299 33.11 -6.52 -10.73
CA ARG A 299 33.15 -5.08 -10.97
C ARG A 299 33.69 -4.80 -12.36
N ARG A 300 32.95 -4.02 -13.15
CA ARG A 300 33.46 -3.46 -14.41
C ARG A 300 34.07 -2.10 -14.11
N THR A 301 35.37 -1.94 -14.33
CA THR A 301 36.04 -0.64 -14.21
C THR A 301 36.55 -0.19 -15.58
N SER A 302 36.43 1.11 -15.85
CA SER A 302 36.96 1.73 -17.08
C SER A 302 38.48 1.92 -17.05
N SER A 303 39.13 1.61 -15.92
CA SER A 303 40.57 1.78 -15.71
C SER A 303 41.10 0.75 -14.71
N VAL A 304 42.39 0.44 -14.82
CA VAL A 304 43.14 -0.30 -13.80
C VAL A 304 43.64 0.70 -12.76
N PRO A 305 43.43 0.48 -11.45
CA PRO A 305 43.97 1.37 -10.41
C PRO A 305 45.49 1.53 -10.55
N GLY A 306 45.97 2.77 -10.65
CA GLY A 306 47.38 3.09 -10.86
C GLY A 306 47.84 3.14 -12.32
N VAL A 307 46.92 2.97 -13.29
CA VAL A 307 47.21 3.11 -14.73
C VAL A 307 46.32 4.21 -15.32
N ALA A 308 46.93 5.16 -16.02
CA ALA A 308 46.17 6.19 -16.73
C ALA A 308 45.21 5.55 -17.74
N ALA A 309 43.92 5.90 -17.66
CA ALA A 309 42.88 5.37 -18.54
C ALA A 309 43.18 5.77 -19.98
N ARG A 310 43.19 4.79 -20.91
CA ARG A 310 43.30 5.06 -22.35
C ARG A 310 41.89 5.12 -22.96
N PRO A 311 41.66 5.99 -23.97
CA PRO A 311 40.34 6.13 -24.61
C PRO A 311 39.81 4.84 -25.27
N ASP A 312 40.67 3.86 -25.55
CA ASP A 312 40.38 2.60 -26.25
C ASP A 312 40.37 1.36 -25.32
N GLN A 313 40.42 1.55 -24.00
CA GLN A 313 40.58 0.46 -23.06
C GLN A 313 39.25 -0.27 -22.80
N LEU A 314 39.20 -1.58 -23.11
CA LEU A 314 38.05 -2.43 -22.77
C LEU A 314 37.86 -2.46 -21.24
N PRO A 315 36.60 -2.48 -20.74
CA PRO A 315 36.33 -2.51 -19.31
C PRO A 315 36.95 -3.74 -18.66
N VAL A 316 37.77 -3.52 -17.63
CA VAL A 316 38.39 -4.60 -16.86
C VAL A 316 37.34 -5.18 -15.93
N VAL A 317 37.12 -6.49 -16.02
CA VAL A 317 36.23 -7.21 -15.11
C VAL A 317 37.07 -7.77 -13.96
N ARG A 318 36.88 -7.25 -12.75
CA ARG A 318 37.53 -7.78 -11.54
C ARG A 318 36.53 -8.61 -10.75
N THR A 319 36.90 -9.85 -10.44
CA THR A 319 36.13 -10.71 -9.54
C THR A 319 36.63 -10.52 -8.12
N GLN A 320 35.73 -10.16 -7.20
CA GLN A 320 36.03 -10.08 -5.78
C GLN A 320 35.10 -10.98 -4.98
N GLN A 321 35.65 -11.61 -3.94
CA GLN A 321 34.89 -12.32 -2.93
C GLN A 321 34.91 -11.50 -1.65
N VAL A 322 33.73 -11.19 -1.14
CA VAL A 322 33.53 -10.33 0.02
C VAL A 322 32.78 -11.14 1.08
N ARG A 323 33.24 -11.09 2.33
CA ARG A 323 32.52 -11.68 3.46
C ARG A 323 32.05 -10.57 4.37
N MET A 324 30.76 -10.57 4.66
CA MET A 324 30.10 -9.57 5.50
C MET A 324 29.38 -10.25 6.65
N ARG A 325 29.28 -9.55 7.78
CA ARG A 325 28.36 -9.92 8.85
C ARG A 325 27.00 -9.30 8.56
N ARG A 326 25.94 -10.06 8.81
CA ARG A 326 24.57 -9.56 8.77
C ARG A 326 24.30 -8.75 10.01
N GLU A 327 23.60 -7.64 9.85
CA GLU A 327 23.14 -6.77 10.93
C GLU A 327 21.78 -6.19 10.57
N ALA A 328 21.12 -5.57 11.55
CA ALA A 328 20.02 -4.67 11.28
C ALA A 328 20.60 -3.40 10.67
N VAL A 329 20.30 -3.13 9.40
CA VAL A 329 20.77 -1.94 8.70
C VAL A 329 19.64 -0.92 8.69
N GLU A 330 19.88 0.23 9.33
CA GLU A 330 18.91 1.30 9.48
C GLU A 330 18.61 2.00 8.15
N LEU A 331 17.32 2.20 7.90
CA LEU A 331 16.80 2.95 6.77
C LEU A 331 16.46 4.36 7.24
N HIS A 332 17.34 5.30 6.93
CA HIS A 332 17.19 6.68 7.38
C HIS A 332 16.22 7.42 6.45
N SER A 333 15.08 7.81 7.02
CA SER A 333 14.08 8.64 6.34
C SER A 333 14.17 10.13 6.68
N VAL A 334 14.93 10.44 7.72
CA VAL A 334 15.14 11.80 8.25
C VAL A 334 16.57 12.23 7.96
N TYR A 335 16.70 13.42 7.38
CA TYR A 335 17.96 14.12 7.22
C TYR A 335 17.90 15.43 8.00
N SER A 336 19.00 15.82 8.67
CA SER A 336 19.02 17.04 9.47
C SER A 336 20.35 17.78 9.39
N GLU A 337 20.30 19.10 9.34
CA GLU A 337 21.45 19.99 9.26
C GLU A 337 21.19 21.28 10.05
N LEU A 338 22.26 21.85 10.63
CA LEU A 338 22.20 23.18 11.21
C LEU A 338 22.58 24.17 10.11
N LEU A 339 21.66 25.05 9.75
CA LEU A 339 21.93 26.16 8.83
C LEU A 339 22.28 27.41 9.64
N GLU A 340 23.31 28.12 9.21
CA GLU A 340 23.73 29.38 9.80
C GLU A 340 23.68 30.47 8.74
N ASP A 341 23.05 31.60 9.09
CA ASP A 341 23.05 32.81 8.27
C ASP A 341 24.12 33.80 8.75
N ASP A 342 24.51 34.75 7.91
CA ASP A 342 25.57 35.73 8.18
C ASP A 342 25.24 36.60 9.42
N GLY A 343 23.96 36.72 9.75
CA GLY A 343 23.44 37.36 10.96
C GLY A 343 23.53 36.52 12.25
N GLN A 344 24.21 35.36 12.24
CA GLN A 344 24.33 34.42 13.37
C GLN A 344 23.01 33.73 13.81
N ASN A 345 21.98 33.78 12.97
CA ASN A 345 20.76 33.00 13.17
C ASN A 345 21.04 31.53 12.85
N ARG A 346 20.52 30.64 13.69
CA ARG A 346 20.75 29.20 13.60
C ARG A 346 19.44 28.46 13.38
N PHE A 347 19.26 27.87 12.21
CA PHE A 347 18.05 27.18 11.80
C PHE A 347 18.29 25.67 11.82
N GLY A 348 17.37 24.93 12.41
CA GLY A 348 17.32 23.48 12.31
C GLY A 348 16.60 23.07 11.03
N TYR A 349 17.34 22.61 10.02
CA TYR A 349 16.76 22.01 8.83
C TYR A 349 16.52 20.51 9.07
N ILE A 350 15.29 20.06 8.85
CA ILE A 350 14.90 18.65 8.96
C ILE A 350 14.12 18.29 7.69
N SER A 351 14.61 17.32 6.92
CA SER A 351 13.92 16.76 5.77
C SER A 351 13.43 15.36 6.08
N ILE A 352 12.15 15.09 5.79
CA ILE A 352 11.54 13.76 5.89
C ILE A 352 11.18 13.32 4.48
N ASN A 353 11.84 12.27 3.97
CA ASN A 353 11.62 11.78 2.61
C ASN A 353 10.53 10.69 2.50
N ASN A 354 10.20 10.01 3.61
CA ASN A 354 9.14 9.02 3.69
C ASN A 354 8.69 8.83 5.15
N PHE A 355 7.41 8.55 5.38
CA PHE A 355 6.89 8.23 6.71
C PHE A 355 7.08 6.73 7.02
N SER A 356 8.23 6.37 7.60
CA SER A 356 8.57 5.03 8.06
C SER A 356 8.24 4.80 9.54
N GLN A 357 8.43 3.58 10.04
CA GLN A 357 8.11 3.22 11.43
C GLN A 357 8.86 4.04 12.50
N ASN A 358 10.09 4.49 12.24
CA ASN A 358 10.92 5.21 13.22
C ASN A 358 11.01 6.71 12.99
N VAL A 359 10.34 7.24 11.95
CA VAL A 359 10.49 8.65 11.53
C VAL A 359 10.24 9.65 12.67
N ALA A 360 9.30 9.38 13.58
CA ALA A 360 9.05 10.25 14.73
C ALA A 360 10.19 10.23 15.76
N GLN A 361 10.77 9.06 16.02
CA GLN A 361 11.94 8.95 16.91
C GLN A 361 13.15 9.67 16.30
N ASP A 362 13.42 9.42 15.01
CA ASP A 362 14.55 10.01 14.29
C ASP A 362 14.40 11.54 14.21
N THR A 363 13.17 12.03 13.99
CA THR A 363 12.86 13.46 14.00
C THR A 363 13.06 14.07 15.39
N ALA A 364 12.61 13.40 16.47
CA ALA A 364 12.81 13.88 17.83
C ALA A 364 14.30 13.93 18.22
N GLU A 365 15.10 12.96 17.76
CA GLU A 365 16.55 12.97 17.92
C GLU A 365 17.21 14.10 17.12
N ALA A 366 16.80 14.30 15.86
CA ALA A 366 17.26 15.41 15.03
C ALA A 366 16.99 16.76 15.70
N ILE A 367 15.77 16.97 16.21
CA ILE A 367 15.40 18.19 16.97
C ILE A 367 16.38 18.40 18.12
N ARG A 368 16.53 17.43 19.03
CA ARG A 368 17.42 17.53 20.21
C ARG A 368 18.87 17.80 19.82
N ASN A 369 19.37 17.12 18.79
CA ASN A 369 20.74 17.31 18.29
C ASN A 369 20.94 18.71 17.71
N LEU A 370 19.96 19.26 17.00
CA LEU A 370 19.99 20.62 16.47
C LEU A 370 19.88 21.68 17.58
N GLU A 371 19.06 21.44 18.62
CA GLU A 371 18.98 22.34 19.77
C GLU A 371 20.30 22.41 20.54
N ASN A 372 20.96 21.26 20.73
CA ASN A 372 22.29 21.19 21.34
C ASN A 372 23.35 21.94 20.54
N LYS A 373 23.16 22.06 19.21
CA LYS A 373 24.01 22.88 18.33
C LYS A 373 23.57 24.34 18.25
N GLY A 374 22.50 24.72 18.96
CA GLY A 374 22.06 26.10 19.08
C GLY A 374 21.01 26.55 18.06
N ALA A 375 20.32 25.64 17.37
CA ALA A 375 19.18 25.98 16.52
C ALA A 375 18.12 26.72 17.35
N THR A 376 17.50 27.77 16.81
CA THR A 376 16.46 28.57 17.50
C THR A 376 15.09 28.48 16.81
N SER A 377 15.06 28.02 15.57
CA SER A 377 13.86 27.82 14.76
C SER A 377 14.06 26.65 13.78
N TYR A 378 12.99 26.19 13.14
CA TYR A 378 12.98 24.98 12.32
C TYR A 378 12.38 25.18 10.93
N ILE A 379 12.99 24.49 9.97
CA ILE A 379 12.47 24.29 8.62
C ILE A 379 12.25 22.79 8.46
N LEU A 380 10.98 22.38 8.37
CA LEU A 380 10.59 20.99 8.10
C LEU A 380 10.29 20.82 6.62
N ASP A 381 11.17 20.14 5.89
CA ASP A 381 11.03 19.90 4.46
C ASP A 381 10.34 18.57 4.16
N LEU A 382 9.13 18.67 3.59
CA LEU A 382 8.30 17.56 3.13
C LEU A 382 8.19 17.52 1.60
N ARG A 383 9.02 18.27 0.88
CA ARG A 383 9.08 18.23 -0.59
C ARG A 383 9.49 16.83 -1.04
N ASP A 384 8.89 16.38 -2.14
CA ASP A 384 9.14 15.06 -2.73
C ASP A 384 8.85 13.84 -1.83
N ASN A 385 8.11 14.06 -0.73
CA ASN A 385 7.64 13.00 0.14
C ASN A 385 6.20 12.58 -0.22
N ALA A 386 6.07 11.43 -0.86
CA ALA A 386 4.78 10.85 -1.30
C ALA A 386 3.91 10.28 -0.15
N GLY A 387 4.38 10.39 1.10
CA GLY A 387 3.70 9.94 2.30
C GLY A 387 4.36 8.71 2.93
N GLY A 388 3.56 7.70 3.24
CA GLY A 388 3.99 6.51 3.96
C GLY A 388 2.93 6.09 4.98
N LEU A 389 3.37 5.65 6.15
CA LEU A 389 2.48 5.25 7.24
C LEU A 389 1.74 6.48 7.80
N VAL A 390 0.40 6.41 7.83
CA VAL A 390 -0.44 7.49 8.38
C VAL A 390 -0.14 7.70 9.86
N ASP A 391 -0.05 6.62 10.64
CA ASP A 391 0.23 6.69 12.09
C ASP A 391 1.57 7.41 12.36
N SER A 392 2.59 7.14 11.56
CA SER A 392 3.88 7.83 11.66
C SER A 392 3.76 9.35 11.46
N SER A 393 2.83 9.84 10.62
CA SER A 393 2.59 11.29 10.49
C SER A 393 1.90 11.89 11.70
N ILE A 394 1.02 11.15 12.36
CA ILE A 394 0.39 11.56 13.64
C ILE A 394 1.46 11.65 14.73
N ASP A 395 2.36 10.66 14.78
CA ASP A 395 3.45 10.63 15.75
C ASP A 395 4.46 11.77 15.52
N VAL A 396 4.76 12.13 14.27
CA VAL A 396 5.56 13.34 13.96
C VAL A 396 4.81 14.61 14.34
N ALA A 397 3.50 14.70 14.12
CA ALA A 397 2.71 15.87 14.52
C ALA A 397 2.78 16.12 16.04
N ARG A 398 2.80 15.04 16.84
CA ARG A 398 2.97 15.10 18.30
C ARG A 398 4.28 15.77 18.74
N LEU A 399 5.31 15.78 17.90
CA LEU A 399 6.58 16.45 18.22
C LEU A 399 6.45 17.98 18.22
N TRP A 400 5.42 18.51 17.57
CA TRP A 400 5.26 19.94 17.29
C TRP A 400 3.98 20.54 17.89
N LEU A 401 2.96 19.73 18.18
CA LEU A 401 1.66 20.18 18.68
C LEU A 401 1.41 19.72 20.11
N ASP A 402 0.76 20.58 20.91
CA ASP A 402 0.20 20.20 22.20
C ASP A 402 -1.01 19.28 22.02
N GLY A 403 -1.11 18.25 22.85
CA GLY A 403 -2.34 17.49 23.00
C GLY A 403 -3.42 18.32 23.71
N PRO A 404 -4.71 18.21 23.32
CA PRO A 404 -5.29 17.26 22.37
C PRO A 404 -5.56 17.88 20.98
N ALA A 405 -4.56 18.48 20.32
CA ALA A 405 -4.76 19.12 19.01
C ALA A 405 -5.37 18.15 17.96
N PRO A 406 -6.36 18.58 17.17
CA PRO A 406 -6.90 17.81 16.05
C PRO A 406 -5.86 17.67 14.92
N ILE A 407 -5.78 16.49 14.30
CA ILE A 407 -4.84 16.20 13.19
C ILE A 407 -5.59 16.12 11.85
N PHE A 408 -6.67 15.35 11.77
CA PHE A 408 -7.53 15.28 10.59
C PHE A 408 -8.89 14.69 10.95
N HIS A 409 -9.85 14.80 10.04
CA HIS A 409 -11.14 14.13 10.14
C HIS A 409 -11.21 13.01 9.11
N VAL A 410 -11.83 11.88 9.46
CA VAL A 410 -11.89 10.70 8.58
C VAL A 410 -13.30 10.14 8.43
N ARG A 411 -13.66 9.72 7.22
CA ARG A 411 -14.88 8.95 6.96
C ARG A 411 -14.57 7.68 6.20
N GLY A 412 -14.98 6.55 6.79
CA GLY A 412 -14.86 5.22 6.21
C GLY A 412 -16.06 4.82 5.34
N ARG A 413 -16.12 3.52 5.03
CA ARG A 413 -17.14 2.90 4.16
C ARG A 413 -18.57 2.94 4.67
N ASP A 414 -18.76 3.00 5.99
CA ASP A 414 -20.09 3.01 6.61
C ASP A 414 -20.90 4.28 6.31
N GLY A 415 -20.24 5.31 5.74
CA GLY A 415 -20.89 6.57 5.36
C GLY A 415 -21.37 7.38 6.57
N GLY A 416 -20.84 7.09 7.75
CA GLY A 416 -21.15 7.83 8.97
C GLY A 416 -20.64 9.28 8.94
N GLU A 417 -20.88 9.98 10.04
CA GLU A 417 -20.26 11.27 10.29
C GLU A 417 -18.72 11.18 10.23
N MET A 418 -18.07 12.29 9.90
CA MET A 418 -16.61 12.35 9.99
C MET A 418 -16.20 12.10 11.45
N GLN A 419 -15.15 11.30 11.64
CA GLN A 419 -14.58 11.04 12.95
C GLN A 419 -13.31 11.87 13.12
N ASP A 420 -13.22 12.54 14.26
CA ASP A 420 -12.05 13.35 14.62
C ASP A 420 -10.89 12.44 15.02
N VAL A 421 -9.73 12.66 14.40
CA VAL A 421 -8.45 12.09 14.84
C VAL A 421 -7.64 13.20 15.47
N ALA A 422 -7.38 13.09 16.78
CA ALA A 422 -6.66 14.08 17.57
C ALA A 422 -5.53 13.43 18.37
N LEU A 423 -4.57 14.27 18.79
CA LEU A 423 -3.52 13.85 19.69
C LEU A 423 -4.07 13.52 21.08
N GLN A 424 -3.40 12.61 21.77
CA GLN A 424 -3.56 12.44 23.20
C GLN A 424 -2.89 13.60 23.95
N GLU A 425 -3.30 13.86 25.18
CA GLU A 425 -2.66 14.84 26.07
C GLU A 425 -1.14 14.62 26.14
N GLY A 426 -0.38 15.72 26.03
CA GLY A 426 1.08 15.69 26.03
C GLY A 426 1.65 17.00 25.49
N ALA A 427 2.88 17.32 25.90
CA ALA A 427 3.61 18.48 25.38
C ALA A 427 4.45 18.08 24.15
N PRO A 428 4.64 18.99 23.18
CA PRO A 428 5.54 18.77 22.06
C PRO A 428 7.00 18.71 22.51
N VAL A 429 7.86 18.19 21.64
CA VAL A 429 9.31 18.17 21.88
C VAL A 429 9.88 19.59 21.84
N THR A 430 9.32 20.47 20.98
CA THR A 430 9.75 21.87 20.90
C THR A 430 8.62 22.80 20.46
N ASN A 431 8.60 23.99 21.06
CA ASN A 431 7.68 25.09 20.73
C ASN A 431 8.36 26.18 19.88
N ARG A 432 9.58 25.93 19.42
CA ARG A 432 10.32 26.89 18.59
C ARG A 432 9.62 27.17 17.26
N PRO A 433 9.81 28.37 16.67
CA PRO A 433 9.22 28.74 15.39
C PRO A 433 9.46 27.67 14.32
N LEU A 434 8.44 27.38 13.51
CA LEU A 434 8.47 26.33 12.49
C LEU A 434 7.90 26.86 11.17
N VAL A 435 8.56 26.50 10.08
CA VAL A 435 8.06 26.58 8.70
C VAL A 435 8.07 25.17 8.11
N VAL A 436 7.07 24.86 7.29
CA VAL A 436 7.01 23.59 6.55
C VAL A 436 7.17 23.88 5.05
N LEU A 437 8.09 23.20 4.39
CA LEU A 437 8.26 23.26 2.94
C LEU A 437 7.50 22.13 2.26
N VAL A 438 6.78 22.46 1.20
CA VAL A 438 6.01 21.49 0.40
C VAL A 438 6.15 21.74 -1.09
N ASN A 439 5.84 20.73 -1.90
CA ASN A 439 5.70 20.87 -3.35
C ASN A 439 4.60 19.94 -3.88
N ARG A 440 4.41 19.93 -5.21
CA ARG A 440 3.43 19.07 -5.89
C ARG A 440 3.57 17.56 -5.65
N ASN A 441 4.72 17.11 -5.13
CA ASN A 441 5.01 15.71 -4.85
C ASN A 441 4.80 15.36 -3.36
N SER A 442 4.58 16.35 -2.50
CA SER A 442 4.15 16.14 -1.12
C SER A 442 2.74 15.56 -1.13
N ALA A 443 2.55 14.34 -0.61
CA ALA A 443 1.26 13.63 -0.70
C ALA A 443 0.91 12.84 0.56
N SER A 444 -0.38 12.53 0.75
CA SER A 444 -0.87 11.56 1.73
C SER A 444 -0.47 11.92 3.18
N ALA A 445 0.34 11.09 3.85
CA ALA A 445 0.81 11.35 5.21
C ALA A 445 1.54 12.72 5.35
N SER A 446 2.23 13.18 4.30
CA SER A 446 2.83 14.52 4.24
C SER A 446 1.76 15.61 4.29
N GLU A 447 0.64 15.42 3.60
CA GLU A 447 -0.49 16.36 3.57
C GLU A 447 -1.25 16.35 4.90
N ILE A 448 -1.39 15.19 5.54
CA ILE A 448 -1.95 15.08 6.90
C ILE A 448 -1.12 15.90 7.88
N LEU A 449 0.21 15.70 7.91
CA LEU A 449 1.10 16.47 8.80
C LEU A 449 1.07 17.97 8.48
N THR A 450 1.14 18.33 7.20
CA THR A 450 1.10 19.73 6.74
C THR A 450 -0.21 20.39 7.17
N GLY A 451 -1.35 19.75 6.93
CA GLY A 451 -2.67 20.27 7.30
C GLY A 451 -2.85 20.39 8.81
N ALA A 452 -2.38 19.42 9.58
CA ALA A 452 -2.40 19.48 11.03
C ALA A 452 -1.58 20.65 11.58
N LEU A 453 -0.35 20.83 11.09
CA LEU A 453 0.52 21.93 11.54
C LEU A 453 -0.01 23.30 11.10
N HIS A 454 -0.56 23.40 9.89
CA HIS A 454 -1.13 24.64 9.38
C HIS A 454 -2.41 25.04 10.14
N ASP A 455 -3.38 24.13 10.23
CA ASP A 455 -4.71 24.45 10.76
C ASP A 455 -4.72 24.68 12.28
N ASN A 456 -3.75 24.12 13.00
CA ASN A 456 -3.51 24.43 14.41
C ASN A 456 -2.66 25.71 14.61
N GLY A 457 -2.34 26.45 13.54
CA GLY A 457 -1.54 27.68 13.61
C GLY A 457 -0.08 27.48 14.02
N ARG A 458 0.43 26.24 13.93
CA ARG A 458 1.77 25.86 14.40
C ARG A 458 2.88 26.23 13.42
N ALA A 459 2.60 26.20 12.13
CA ALA A 459 3.58 26.52 11.08
C ALA A 459 2.95 27.24 9.89
N LYS A 460 3.77 28.03 9.20
CA LYS A 460 3.46 28.51 7.84
C LYS A 460 3.95 27.51 6.81
N ILE A 461 3.18 27.38 5.73
CA ILE A 461 3.48 26.49 4.62
C ILE A 461 4.12 27.28 3.49
N LEU A 462 5.31 26.87 3.06
CA LEU A 462 6.05 27.50 1.97
C LEU A 462 6.21 26.52 0.80
N GLY A 463 6.08 27.03 -0.43
CA GLY A 463 6.21 26.25 -1.64
C GLY A 463 5.71 27.00 -2.87
N ASP A 464 6.15 26.61 -4.06
CA ASP A 464 5.70 27.25 -5.31
C ASP A 464 4.40 26.65 -5.89
N HIS A 465 3.96 25.51 -5.35
CA HIS A 465 2.77 24.80 -5.80
C HIS A 465 2.01 24.19 -4.62
N PRO A 466 0.68 24.00 -4.74
CA PRO A 466 -0.08 23.12 -3.86
C PRO A 466 0.51 21.71 -3.79
N THR A 467 0.24 21.03 -2.68
CA THR A 467 0.56 19.60 -2.53
C THR A 467 -0.24 18.73 -3.52
N PHE A 468 0.07 17.43 -3.57
CA PHE A 468 -0.46 16.52 -4.60
C PHE A 468 -1.99 16.39 -4.61
N GLY A 469 -2.64 16.48 -3.45
CA GLY A 469 -4.08 16.31 -3.29
C GLY A 469 -4.52 14.86 -3.15
N LYS A 470 -3.82 14.04 -2.36
CA LYS A 470 -4.21 12.65 -2.08
C LYS A 470 -5.01 12.56 -0.77
N GLY A 471 -6.30 12.91 -0.84
CA GLY A 471 -7.24 12.94 0.30
C GLY A 471 -7.86 11.60 0.70
N LYS A 472 -7.18 10.48 0.42
CA LYS A 472 -7.69 9.12 0.60
C LYS A 472 -6.70 8.25 1.37
N ILE A 473 -7.23 7.41 2.25
CA ILE A 473 -6.48 6.42 3.02
C ILE A 473 -6.63 5.06 2.38
N GLN A 474 -5.52 4.35 2.17
CA GLN A 474 -5.52 3.00 1.65
C GLN A 474 -5.31 1.97 2.77
N GLY A 475 -6.12 0.92 2.75
CA GLY A 475 -5.77 -0.35 3.38
C GLY A 475 -4.85 -1.13 2.46
N ILE A 476 -3.84 -1.79 3.04
CA ILE A 476 -2.88 -2.62 2.32
C ILE A 476 -3.15 -4.06 2.70
N TYR A 477 -3.43 -4.89 1.70
CA TYR A 477 -3.77 -6.29 1.87
C TYR A 477 -2.75 -7.14 1.12
N GLU A 478 -1.91 -7.87 1.85
CA GLU A 478 -1.02 -8.87 1.26
C GLU A 478 -1.87 -10.03 0.71
N LEU A 479 -1.55 -10.47 -0.50
CA LEU A 479 -2.26 -11.50 -1.24
C LEU A 479 -1.49 -12.82 -1.19
N SER A 480 -2.18 -13.92 -1.48
CA SER A 480 -1.64 -15.28 -1.36
C SER A 480 -0.39 -15.60 -2.22
N ASP A 481 -0.14 -14.84 -3.27
CA ASP A 481 1.03 -14.95 -4.15
C ASP A 481 2.21 -14.02 -3.77
N GLY A 482 2.12 -13.35 -2.61
CA GLY A 482 3.13 -12.40 -2.11
C GLY A 482 3.03 -10.99 -2.70
N SER A 483 2.08 -10.76 -3.60
CA SER A 483 1.71 -9.43 -4.07
C SER A 483 0.86 -8.69 -3.01
N ALA A 484 0.47 -7.45 -3.30
CA ALA A 484 -0.44 -6.70 -2.44
C ALA A 484 -1.52 -5.95 -3.22
N LEU A 485 -2.62 -5.72 -2.53
CA LEU A 485 -3.73 -4.88 -2.97
C LEU A 485 -3.78 -3.64 -2.09
N PHE A 486 -3.69 -2.48 -2.71
CA PHE A 486 -3.97 -1.19 -2.07
C PHE A 486 -5.43 -0.87 -2.37
N VAL A 487 -6.24 -0.67 -1.34
CA VAL A 487 -7.68 -0.36 -1.48
C VAL A 487 -7.98 0.92 -0.74
N THR A 488 -8.60 1.90 -1.39
CA THR A 488 -9.10 3.08 -0.69
C THR A 488 -10.21 2.66 0.27
N ILE A 489 -10.01 2.87 1.57
CA ILE A 489 -10.96 2.48 2.63
C ILE A 489 -11.62 3.68 3.32
N ALA A 490 -11.03 4.87 3.19
CA ALA A 490 -11.54 6.09 3.78
C ALA A 490 -11.09 7.34 3.02
N LYS A 491 -11.77 8.45 3.27
CA LYS A 491 -11.37 9.80 2.89
C LYS A 491 -11.06 10.62 4.14
N TYR A 492 -10.21 11.64 4.00
CA TYR A 492 -9.90 12.54 5.09
C TYR A 492 -9.90 14.00 4.66
N THR A 493 -10.14 14.88 5.64
CA THR A 493 -10.04 16.35 5.50
C THR A 493 -9.15 16.91 6.61
N THR A 494 -8.66 18.13 6.44
CA THR A 494 -7.86 18.81 7.48
C THR A 494 -8.71 19.15 8.72
N PRO A 495 -8.09 19.56 9.84
CA PRO A 495 -8.82 19.99 11.04
C PRO A 495 -9.87 21.08 10.79
N ASN A 496 -9.61 22.02 9.87
CA ASN A 496 -10.56 23.06 9.46
C ASN A 496 -11.60 22.58 8.43
N ASN A 497 -11.72 21.26 8.20
CA ASN A 497 -12.60 20.64 7.20
C ASN A 497 -12.27 20.99 5.75
N SER A 498 -11.01 21.34 5.44
CA SER A 498 -10.58 21.56 4.06
C SER A 498 -10.49 20.23 3.31
N GLU A 499 -11.07 20.19 2.10
CA GLU A 499 -10.97 19.04 1.20
C GLU A 499 -9.54 18.92 0.66
N ILE A 500 -9.00 17.69 0.67
CA ILE A 500 -7.66 17.40 0.17
C ILE A 500 -7.72 16.65 -1.16
N ASP A 501 -8.71 15.78 -1.38
CA ASP A 501 -8.75 14.92 -2.58
C ASP A 501 -8.85 15.78 -3.85
N ARG A 502 -7.81 15.71 -4.69
CA ARG A 502 -7.61 16.49 -5.92
C ARG A 502 -7.40 18.00 -5.75
N VAL A 503 -7.35 18.50 -4.52
CA VAL A 503 -7.14 19.92 -4.21
C VAL A 503 -5.74 20.16 -3.67
N GLY A 504 -5.31 19.33 -2.71
CA GLY A 504 -4.07 19.53 -1.97
C GLY A 504 -4.15 20.69 -0.97
N ILE A 505 -3.00 21.05 -0.42
CA ILE A 505 -2.79 22.14 0.53
C ILE A 505 -1.98 23.21 -0.18
N SER A 506 -2.55 24.41 -0.28
CA SER A 506 -1.87 25.56 -0.87
C SER A 506 -0.86 26.15 0.11
N PRO A 507 0.36 26.51 -0.34
CA PRO A 507 1.30 27.27 0.46
C PRO A 507 0.75 28.65 0.85
N ASP A 508 1.09 29.12 2.05
CA ASP A 508 0.88 30.49 2.48
C ASP A 508 1.78 31.48 1.71
N LEU A 509 2.99 31.03 1.38
CA LEU A 509 4.05 31.85 0.79
C LEU A 509 4.79 31.06 -0.30
N GLY A 510 5.12 31.72 -1.42
CA GLY A 510 5.98 31.16 -2.47
C GLY A 510 7.46 31.21 -2.09
N CYS A 511 8.31 30.48 -2.81
CA CYS A 511 9.76 30.44 -2.58
C CYS A 511 10.50 31.63 -3.23
N GLY A 512 9.77 32.72 -3.52
CA GLY A 512 10.22 33.84 -4.33
C GLY A 512 11.09 34.84 -3.58
N LEU A 513 12.41 34.68 -3.74
CA LEU A 513 13.38 35.77 -3.77
C LEU A 513 14.17 35.66 -5.07
N SER A 514 14.17 36.71 -5.91
CA SER A 514 15.19 36.82 -6.96
C SER A 514 16.57 36.73 -6.31
N PRO A 515 17.52 35.97 -6.87
CA PRO A 515 18.91 36.07 -6.45
C PRO A 515 19.41 37.45 -6.89
N THR A 516 19.25 38.46 -6.02
CA THR A 516 20.11 39.63 -6.12
C THR A 516 21.51 39.13 -5.78
N ALA A 517 22.34 39.04 -6.82
CA ALA A 517 23.76 38.76 -6.73
C ALA A 517 24.41 39.74 -5.72
N GLY A 518 24.52 39.28 -4.47
CA GLY A 518 25.50 39.72 -3.49
C GLY A 518 26.62 38.68 -3.45
N PRO A 519 27.85 39.07 -3.05
CA PRO A 519 29.05 38.28 -3.29
C PRO A 519 28.94 36.88 -2.69
N ASP A 520 29.23 35.86 -3.50
CA ASP A 520 29.34 34.45 -3.14
C ASP A 520 30.17 34.26 -1.85
N SER A 521 29.50 34.21 -0.71
CA SER A 521 30.05 33.57 0.48
C SER A 521 29.62 32.12 0.44
N ALA A 522 30.56 31.23 0.07
CA ALA A 522 30.37 29.79 0.13
C ALA A 522 29.95 29.39 1.55
N ARG A 523 28.65 29.13 1.75
CA ARG A 523 28.15 28.48 2.96
C ARG A 523 28.43 27.00 2.81
N GLN A 524 28.89 26.37 3.89
CA GLN A 524 29.12 24.92 3.91
C GLN A 524 27.80 24.23 4.25
N GLY A 525 26.95 23.99 3.26
CA GLY A 525 25.88 22.99 3.37
C GLY A 525 26.33 21.66 2.81
N ILE A 526 25.85 20.56 3.37
CA ILE A 526 26.06 19.24 2.77
C ILE A 526 25.19 19.15 1.51
N THR A 527 25.80 18.77 0.39
CA THR A 527 25.07 18.37 -0.80
C THR A 527 24.22 17.13 -0.46
N ALA A 528 22.95 17.34 -0.13
CA ALA A 528 22.00 16.26 0.02
C ALA A 528 21.81 15.55 -1.34
N ILE A 529 21.20 14.37 -1.31
CA ILE A 529 21.10 13.34 -2.37
C ILE A 529 20.65 13.86 -3.77
N LEU A 530 20.26 15.13 -3.89
CA LEU A 530 19.82 15.82 -5.11
C LEU A 530 20.86 16.77 -5.75
N GLY A 531 22.07 16.91 -5.21
CA GLY A 531 23.11 17.71 -5.88
C GLY A 531 23.01 19.23 -5.71
N VAL A 532 22.18 19.71 -4.78
CA VAL A 532 22.01 21.14 -4.45
C VAL A 532 22.42 21.35 -2.99
N ASP A 533 23.23 22.38 -2.73
CA ASP A 533 23.52 22.85 -1.39
C ASP A 533 22.22 23.39 -0.77
N VAL A 534 21.83 22.89 0.41
CA VAL A 534 20.59 23.29 1.09
C VAL A 534 20.56 24.81 1.33
N GLY A 535 21.72 25.46 1.53
CA GLY A 535 21.84 26.90 1.69
C GLY A 535 21.60 27.72 0.40
N ASP A 536 21.63 27.08 -0.77
CA ASP A 536 21.35 27.72 -2.06
C ASP A 536 19.90 27.56 -2.53
N ASP A 537 19.10 26.79 -1.79
CA ASP A 537 17.68 26.57 -2.08
C ASP A 537 16.85 27.84 -1.79
N SER A 538 16.07 28.30 -2.79
CA SER A 538 15.28 29.52 -2.68
C SER A 538 14.12 29.41 -1.67
N CYS A 539 13.53 28.22 -1.49
CA CYS A 539 12.51 27.98 -0.49
C CYS A 539 13.10 28.03 0.91
N VAL A 540 14.28 27.43 1.11
CA VAL A 540 15.01 27.47 2.38
C VAL A 540 15.35 28.91 2.75
N ARG A 541 15.93 29.69 1.84
CA ARG A 541 16.21 31.12 2.07
C ARG A 541 14.96 31.94 2.37
N SER A 542 13.84 31.65 1.71
CA SER A 542 12.58 32.32 1.98
C SER A 542 12.03 31.98 3.37
N ALA A 543 12.19 30.72 3.80
CA ALA A 543 11.82 30.27 5.14
C ALA A 543 12.70 30.91 6.22
N GLU A 544 14.02 30.99 5.99
CA GLU A 544 14.96 31.68 6.89
C GLU A 544 14.52 33.13 7.10
N LYS A 545 14.24 33.88 6.03
CA LYS A 545 13.78 35.28 6.14
C LYS A 545 12.45 35.40 6.89
N TYR A 546 11.51 34.50 6.64
CA TYR A 546 10.23 34.50 7.37
C TYR A 546 10.43 34.26 8.87
N LEU A 547 11.28 33.30 9.23
CA LEU A 547 11.59 32.97 10.62
C LEU A 547 12.31 34.13 11.32
N GLN A 548 13.25 34.79 10.65
CA GLN A 548 13.95 35.97 11.18
C GLN A 548 12.99 37.13 11.48
N ALA A 549 12.03 37.40 10.60
CA ALA A 549 11.06 38.47 10.80
C ALA A 549 10.11 38.24 11.98
N LYS A 550 10.03 37.01 12.50
CA LYS A 550 9.19 36.64 13.65
C LYS A 550 9.95 36.73 14.98
N ASP A 551 11.27 36.59 14.95
CA ASP A 551 12.15 36.69 16.14
C ASP A 551 12.56 38.15 16.43
N ALA A 552 12.39 39.07 15.46
CA ALA A 552 12.56 40.51 15.61
C ALA A 552 11.29 41.19 16.15
#